data_AF-A0A9E3AN47-F1
#
_entry.id   AF-A0A9E3AN47-F1
#
_cell.length_a   1.000
_cell.length_b   1.000
_cell.length_c   1.000
_cell.angle_alpha   90.00
_cell.angle_beta   90.00
_cell.angle_gamma   90.00
#
_symmetry.space_group_name_H-M   'P 1'
#
loop_
_entity.id
_entity.type
_entity.pdbx_description
1 polymer ?
#
loop_
_entity_poly.entity_id
_entity_poly.type
_entity_poly.pdbx_seq_one_letter_code
_entity_poly.pdbx_strand_id
1 'polypeptide(L)'
;RGWDYPRHLAGRLYSVVAHGDAEGAEGVRRSLSDWLTAMHLVSAGRLAELDRYIGYYEPYALNHEELDSDEAIKTEVRNAARTLLEAVLAKKAGKMIEAGKDLREAREK
;
A
#
# COMPACT_ATOMS: atom_id res chain seq x y z
N ARG A 1 -8.49 -4.60 33.05
CA ARG A 1 -8.40 -3.21 32.53
C ARG A 1 -7.78 -3.31 31.15
N GLY A 2 -8.46 -2.81 30.11
CA GLY A 2 -8.04 -2.95 28.72
C GLY A 2 -6.76 -2.18 28.44
N TRP A 3 -5.92 -2.71 27.56
CA TRP A 3 -4.82 -1.96 26.99
C TRP A 3 -5.42 -1.07 25.91
N ASP A 4 -5.37 0.25 26.09
CA ASP A 4 -5.74 1.15 25.02
C ASP A 4 -4.86 0.80 23.81
N TYR A 5 -5.49 0.59 22.65
CA TYR A 5 -4.79 0.30 21.40
C TYR A 5 -4.75 1.59 20.56
N PRO A 6 -3.84 2.54 20.89
CA PRO A 6 -3.86 3.84 20.28
C PRO A 6 -3.44 3.75 18.81
N ARG A 7 -4.36 4.13 17.94
CA ARG A 7 -4.12 4.19 16.50
C ARG A 7 -3.48 5.52 16.12
N HIS A 8 -2.24 5.74 16.54
CA HIS A 8 -1.51 7.01 16.32
C HIS A 8 -1.36 7.41 14.84
N LEU A 9 -1.49 6.44 13.93
CA LEU A 9 -1.38 6.65 12.49
C LEU A 9 -2.75 6.76 11.81
N ALA A 10 -3.87 6.72 12.55
CA ALA A 10 -5.21 6.83 11.99
C ALA A 10 -5.33 8.08 11.09
N GLY A 11 -5.95 7.90 9.93
CA GLY A 11 -6.11 8.89 8.89
C GLY A 11 -4.86 9.16 8.06
N ARG A 12 -3.69 8.55 8.32
CA ARG A 12 -2.54 8.69 7.41
C ARG A 12 -2.78 7.93 6.11
N LEU A 13 -2.24 8.47 5.03
CA LEU A 13 -2.29 7.84 3.71
C LEU A 13 -1.15 6.82 3.58
N TYR A 14 -1.40 5.73 2.85
CA TYR A 14 -0.38 4.72 2.58
C TYR A 14 -0.29 4.32 1.10
N SER A 15 0.84 3.71 0.77
CA SER A 15 1.15 3.04 -0.47
C SER A 15 1.90 1.75 -0.13
N VAL A 16 1.66 0.67 -0.86
CA VAL A 16 2.29 -0.65 -0.68
C VAL A 16 2.78 -1.14 -2.03
N VAL A 17 4.06 -1.50 -2.08
CA VAL A 17 4.64 -2.26 -3.18
C VAL A 17 5.16 -3.57 -2.61
N ALA A 18 4.67 -4.68 -3.14
CA ALA A 18 5.24 -6.00 -2.90
C ALA A 18 5.83 -6.53 -4.21
N HIS A 19 6.93 -7.24 -4.14
CA HIS A 19 7.39 -8.04 -5.26
C HIS A 19 7.87 -9.40 -4.76
N GLY A 20 7.84 -10.37 -5.65
CA GLY A 20 8.37 -11.70 -5.43
C GLY A 20 8.91 -12.25 -6.74
N ASP A 21 9.51 -13.42 -6.69
CA ASP A 21 10.01 -14.12 -7.86
C ASP A 21 9.04 -15.19 -8.36
N ALA A 22 8.47 -15.97 -7.44
CA ALA A 22 7.60 -17.10 -7.76
C ALA A 22 6.17 -16.92 -7.26
N GLU A 23 5.99 -16.68 -5.96
CA GLU A 23 4.68 -16.74 -5.31
C GLU A 23 4.57 -15.74 -4.15
N GLY A 24 3.33 -15.38 -3.78
CA GLY A 24 3.01 -14.69 -2.54
C GLY A 24 3.03 -13.16 -2.57
N ALA A 25 3.55 -12.51 -3.62
CA ALA A 25 3.58 -11.05 -3.73
C ALA A 25 2.18 -10.43 -3.58
N GLU A 26 1.20 -10.99 -4.27
CA GLU A 26 -0.21 -10.57 -4.17
C GLU A 26 -0.78 -10.76 -2.76
N GLY A 27 -0.49 -11.91 -2.14
CA GLY A 27 -0.93 -12.23 -0.78
C GLY A 27 -0.38 -11.25 0.24
N VAL A 28 0.92 -10.95 0.16
CA VAL A 28 1.59 -9.97 1.03
C VAL A 28 0.97 -8.59 0.86
N ARG A 29 0.78 -8.11 -0.38
CA ARG A 29 0.16 -6.81 -0.64
C ARG A 29 -1.23 -6.74 -0.01
N ARG A 30 -2.08 -7.76 -0.22
CA ARG A 30 -3.44 -7.82 0.36
C ARG A 30 -3.41 -7.79 1.88
N SER A 31 -2.60 -8.65 2.51
CA SER A 31 -2.51 -8.71 3.98
C SER A 31 -2.00 -7.40 4.59
N LEU A 32 -1.04 -6.72 3.95
CA LEU A 32 -0.58 -5.41 4.39
C LEU A 32 -1.68 -4.35 4.26
N SER A 33 -2.37 -4.28 3.11
CA SER A 33 -3.47 -3.33 2.91
C SER A 33 -4.60 -3.54 3.91
N ASP A 34 -4.98 -4.79 4.18
CA ASP A 34 -6.01 -5.14 5.16
C ASP A 34 -5.60 -4.69 6.57
N TRP A 35 -4.35 -4.98 6.97
CA TRP A 35 -3.84 -4.56 8.27
C TRP A 35 -3.77 -3.04 8.42
N LEU A 36 -3.23 -2.33 7.42
CA LEU A 36 -3.15 -0.86 7.42
C LEU A 36 -4.54 -0.22 7.50
N THR A 37 -5.51 -0.78 6.77
CA THR A 37 -6.91 -0.32 6.81
C THR A 37 -7.56 -0.62 8.16
N ALA A 38 -7.29 -1.78 8.76
CA ALA A 38 -7.75 -2.10 10.12
C ALA A 38 -7.16 -1.16 11.19
N MET A 39 -5.98 -0.58 10.92
CA MET A 39 -5.35 0.46 11.72
C MET A 39 -5.87 1.88 11.41
N HIS A 40 -6.92 2.01 10.58
CA HIS A 40 -7.53 3.25 10.11
C HIS A 40 -6.60 4.13 9.26
N LEU A 41 -5.60 3.57 8.60
CA LEU A 41 -4.91 4.28 7.52
C LEU A 41 -5.76 4.19 6.24
N VAL A 42 -5.55 5.14 5.34
CA VAL A 42 -6.33 5.30 4.11
C VAL A 42 -5.44 4.99 2.91
N SER A 43 -5.89 4.11 2.01
CA SER A 43 -5.16 3.86 0.76
C SER A 43 -5.06 5.15 -0.05
N ALA A 44 -3.88 5.43 -0.63
CA ALA A 44 -3.71 6.53 -1.57
C ALA A 44 -4.35 6.26 -2.95
N GLY A 45 -4.85 5.04 -3.17
CA GLY A 45 -5.62 4.66 -4.35
C GLY A 45 -4.98 3.53 -5.17
N ARG A 46 -5.62 3.20 -6.29
CA ARG A 46 -5.29 2.00 -7.09
C ARG A 46 -3.82 1.88 -7.52
N LEU A 47 -3.19 3.00 -7.89
CA LEU A 47 -1.78 2.99 -8.33
C LEU A 47 -0.78 2.95 -7.18
N ALA A 48 -1.23 3.17 -5.95
CA ALA A 48 -0.40 3.10 -4.74
C ALA A 48 -0.39 1.70 -4.12
N GLU A 49 -1.05 0.71 -4.71
CA GLU A 49 -1.02 -0.67 -4.25
C GLU A 49 -0.62 -1.57 -5.42
N LEU A 50 0.56 -2.15 -5.33
CA LEU A 50 1.20 -2.89 -6.43
C LEU A 50 1.78 -4.21 -5.93
N ASP A 51 1.61 -5.26 -6.73
CA ASP A 51 2.31 -6.53 -6.59
C ASP A 51 2.86 -7.00 -7.94
N ARG A 52 4.10 -7.48 -8.00
CA ARG A 52 4.74 -7.98 -9.23
C ARG A 52 5.59 -9.23 -8.98
N TYR A 53 5.61 -10.11 -9.97
CA TYR A 53 6.52 -11.24 -10.05
C TYR A 53 7.62 -10.93 -11.07
N ILE A 54 8.89 -11.05 -10.67
CA ILE A 54 10.08 -10.77 -11.50
C ILE A 54 11.04 -11.95 -11.38
N GLY A 55 11.51 -12.48 -12.52
CA GLY A 55 12.37 -13.67 -12.55
C GLY A 55 11.62 -14.98 -12.32
N TYR A 56 10.37 -15.03 -12.78
CA TYR A 56 9.52 -16.22 -12.65
C TYR A 56 10.11 -17.40 -13.43
N TYR A 57 10.49 -18.47 -12.70
CA TYR A 57 11.19 -19.67 -13.17
C TYR A 57 12.65 -19.48 -13.62
N GLU A 58 13.24 -18.30 -13.39
CA GLU A 58 14.66 -18.06 -13.66
C GLU A 58 15.55 -18.51 -12.49
N PRO A 59 16.86 -18.73 -12.71
CA PRO A 59 17.77 -19.04 -11.63
C PRO A 59 17.74 -17.94 -10.57
N TYR A 60 17.41 -18.31 -9.32
CA TYR A 60 17.28 -17.36 -8.20
C TYR A 60 18.46 -16.37 -8.06
N ALA A 61 19.67 -16.81 -8.41
CA ALA A 61 20.88 -15.99 -8.39
C ALA A 61 20.82 -14.76 -9.31
N LEU A 62 19.97 -14.76 -10.35
CA LEU A 62 19.81 -13.69 -11.33
C LEU A 62 18.64 -12.75 -11.02
N ASN A 63 17.70 -13.15 -10.15
CA ASN A 63 16.47 -12.40 -9.89
C ASN A 63 16.71 -10.95 -9.45
N HIS A 64 17.82 -10.70 -8.74
CA HIS A 64 18.21 -9.33 -8.36
C HIS A 64 18.65 -8.49 -9.57
N GLU A 65 19.41 -9.06 -10.49
CA GLU A 65 19.83 -8.37 -11.73
C GLU A 65 18.63 -8.10 -12.63
N GLU A 66 17.69 -9.04 -12.70
CA GLU A 66 16.45 -8.87 -13.46
C GLU A 66 15.59 -7.75 -12.89
N LEU A 67 15.38 -7.73 -11.56
CA LEU A 67 14.72 -6.63 -10.86
C LEU A 67 15.42 -5.29 -11.12
N ASP A 68 16.75 -5.26 -11.04
CA ASP A 68 17.55 -4.06 -11.27
C ASP A 68 17.52 -3.60 -12.73
N SER A 69 17.26 -4.50 -13.69
CA SER A 69 17.16 -4.18 -15.12
C SER A 69 15.75 -3.80 -15.57
N ASP A 70 14.71 -4.18 -14.81
CA ASP A 70 13.33 -3.97 -15.18
C ASP A 70 12.93 -2.47 -15.03
N GLU A 71 12.77 -1.78 -16.16
CA GLU A 71 12.35 -0.37 -16.19
C GLU A 71 10.85 -0.19 -15.92
N ALA A 72 10.04 -1.22 -16.13
CA ALA A 72 8.61 -1.19 -15.88
C ALA A 72 8.34 -1.15 -14.38
N ILE A 73 8.93 -2.06 -13.59
CA ILE A 73 8.76 -2.04 -12.12
C ILE A 73 9.26 -0.73 -11.51
N LYS A 74 10.39 -0.19 -11.98
CA LYS A 74 10.88 1.12 -11.51
C LYS A 74 9.86 2.22 -11.80
N THR A 75 9.22 2.18 -12.96
CA THR A 75 8.19 3.14 -13.33
C THR A 75 6.92 2.97 -12.49
N GLU A 76 6.52 1.73 -12.22
CA GLU A 76 5.37 1.43 -11.37
C GLU A 76 5.60 1.87 -9.92
N VAL A 77 6.79 1.63 -9.36
CA VAL A 77 7.20 2.13 -8.04
C VAL A 77 7.17 3.66 -7.99
N ARG A 78 7.69 4.33 -9.03
CA ARG A 78 7.60 5.81 -9.13
C ARG A 78 6.15 6.28 -9.17
N ASN A 79 5.28 5.59 -9.89
CA ASN A 79 3.87 5.93 -9.96
C ASN A 79 3.18 5.72 -8.61
N ALA A 80 3.47 4.64 -7.89
CA ALA A 80 2.96 4.41 -6.54
C ALA A 80 3.37 5.51 -5.55
N ALA A 81 4.62 5.97 -5.63
CA ALA A 81 5.10 7.09 -4.83
C ALA A 81 4.46 8.43 -5.22
N ARG A 82 4.27 8.69 -6.52
CA ARG A 82 3.60 9.89 -7.03
C ARG A 82 2.13 9.93 -6.62
N THR A 83 1.41 8.81 -6.75
CA THR A 83 0.03 8.69 -6.29
C THR A 83 -0.10 8.97 -4.80
N LEU A 84 0.82 8.45 -3.97
CA LEU A 84 0.85 8.78 -2.55
C LEU A 84 1.06 10.29 -2.31
N LEU A 85 2.03 10.90 -2.99
CA LEU A 85 2.30 12.32 -2.88
C LEU A 85 1.08 13.17 -3.28
N GLU A 86 0.45 12.86 -4.41
CA GLU A 86 -0.75 13.55 -4.89
C GLU A 86 -1.89 13.44 -3.88
N ALA A 87 -2.14 12.24 -3.33
CA ALA A 87 -3.14 12.03 -2.29
C ALA A 87 -2.83 12.84 -1.02
N VAL A 88 -1.57 12.87 -0.58
CA VAL A 88 -1.13 13.65 0.59
C VAL A 88 -1.35 15.15 0.37
N LEU A 89 -1.00 15.67 -0.82
CA LEU A 89 -1.21 17.07 -1.17
C LEU A 89 -2.70 17.40 -1.26
N ALA A 90 -3.53 16.54 -1.86
CA ALA A 90 -4.98 16.70 -1.93
C ALA A 90 -5.62 16.71 -0.54
N LYS A 91 -5.19 15.80 0.36
CA LYS A 91 -5.65 15.75 1.75
C LYS A 91 -5.25 17.02 2.51
N LYS A 92 -3.99 17.47 2.38
CA LYS A 92 -3.52 18.71 2.99
C LYS A 92 -4.29 19.94 2.50
N ALA A 93 -4.72 19.94 1.24
CA ALA A 93 -5.54 21.00 0.65
C ALA A 93 -7.05 20.88 0.97
N GLY A 94 -7.48 19.88 1.75
CA GLY A 94 -8.89 19.65 2.07
C GLY A 94 -9.75 19.19 0.89
N LYS A 95 -9.14 18.70 -0.20
CA LYS A 95 -9.82 18.28 -1.44
C LYS A 95 -10.14 16.79 -1.48
N MET A 96 -9.66 16.02 -0.51
CA MET A 96 -9.92 14.58 -0.45
C MET A 96 -11.28 14.31 0.19
N ILE A 97 -12.13 13.58 -0.53
CA ILE A 97 -13.43 13.12 -0.02
C ILE A 97 -13.22 11.77 0.65
N GLU A 98 -13.52 11.70 1.94
CA GLU A 98 -13.60 10.46 2.70
C GLU A 98 -15.07 10.08 2.86
N ALA A 99 -15.52 9.08 2.09
CA ALA A 99 -16.89 8.61 2.15
C ALA A 99 -17.19 8.07 3.56
N GLY A 100 -18.31 8.48 4.14
CA GLY A 100 -18.73 8.01 5.46
C GLY A 100 -17.91 8.57 6.63
N LYS A 101 -17.10 9.63 6.44
CA LYS A 101 -16.30 10.25 7.53
C LYS A 101 -17.09 10.65 8.79
N ASP A 102 -18.38 10.96 8.63
CA ASP A 102 -19.27 11.40 9.71
C ASP A 102 -20.08 10.22 10.29
N LEU A 103 -19.89 9.00 9.77
CA LEU A 103 -20.52 7.78 10.27
C LEU A 103 -19.71 7.20 11.42
N ARG A 104 -20.40 6.66 12.42
CA ARG A 104 -19.79 5.89 13.51
C ARG A 104 -19.96 4.40 13.24
N GLU A 105 -18.94 3.61 13.54
CA GLU A 105 -19.07 2.16 13.51
C GLU A 105 -20.13 1.70 14.50
N ALA A 106 -21.01 0.80 14.08
CA ALA A 106 -22.08 0.29 14.93
C ALA A 106 -21.59 -0.62 16.07
N ARG A 107 -20.35 -1.11 15.97
CA ARG A 107 -19.72 -1.99 16.95
C ARG A 107 -18.36 -1.39 17.31
N GLU A 108 -18.12 -1.18 18.59
CA GLU A 108 -16.79 -0.79 19.09
C GLU A 108 -15.89 -2.03 19.15
N LYS A 109 -14.64 -1.90 18.69
CA LYS A 109 -13.60 -2.95 18.78
C LYS A 109 -12.84 -2.84 20.09
#